data_AF-A0A9W9HN39-F1
#
_entry.id   AF-A0A9W9HN39-F1
#
_cell.length_a   1.000
_cell.length_b   1.000
_cell.length_c   1.000
_cell.angle_alpha   90.00
_cell.angle_beta   90.00
_cell.angle_gamma   90.00
#
_symmetry.space_group_name_H-M   'P 1'
#
loop_
_entity.id
_entity.type
_entity.pdbx_description
1 polymer ?
#
loop_
_entity_poly.entity_id
_entity_poly.type
_entity_poly.pdbx_seq_one_letter_code
_entity_poly.pdbx_strand_id
1 'polypeptide(L)'
;MVSSFCHEIIRRQPSGPYHLGGWSAGGAFAFAVASHLIQTGAEVYSLIIIDSPVPRKLGTLPSGFYEYCGRRGLFGGDVPPASLIPHFLRTMETMLPYQAVPLQAARVPNVGIIWACETVMDADDAPDLGLKMGRDHFMLKRRQEFGPDGWEKLLPGAEFTLAKVVGADHFTMMVSCPALSFSKKGNGVLTDYR
;
A
#
# COMPACT_ATOMS: atom_id res chain seq x y z
N MET A 1 3.85 -1.53 -16.61
CA MET A 1 3.16 -2.22 -15.49
C MET A 1 1.70 -1.78 -15.37
N VAL A 2 1.40 -0.50 -15.14
CA VAL A 2 0.02 0.04 -15.01
C VAL A 2 -0.91 -0.41 -16.15
N SER A 3 -0.49 -0.25 -17.41
CA SER A 3 -1.30 -0.70 -18.56
C SER A 3 -1.64 -2.20 -18.51
N SER A 4 -0.73 -3.06 -18.04
CA SER A 4 -1.01 -4.49 -17.87
C SER A 4 -2.08 -4.75 -16.81
N PHE A 5 -2.06 -3.99 -15.70
CA PHE A 5 -3.09 -4.08 -14.67
C PHE A 5 -4.44 -3.59 -15.20
N CYS A 6 -4.48 -2.45 -15.91
CA CYS A 6 -5.70 -1.92 -16.52
C CYS A 6 -6.30 -2.92 -17.51
N HIS A 7 -5.49 -3.55 -18.36
CA HIS A 7 -5.96 -4.58 -19.28
C HIS A 7 -6.63 -5.76 -18.56
N GLU A 8 -6.02 -6.30 -17.50
CA GLU A 8 -6.63 -7.41 -16.76
C GLU A 8 -7.89 -6.98 -16.00
N ILE A 9 -7.90 -5.76 -15.42
CA ILE A 9 -9.08 -5.21 -14.74
C ILE A 9 -10.25 -5.07 -15.71
N ILE A 10 -10.03 -4.45 -16.88
CA ILE A 10 -11.07 -4.26 -17.90
C ILE A 10 -11.50 -5.62 -18.47
N ARG A 11 -10.57 -6.57 -18.66
CA ARG A 11 -10.92 -7.93 -19.11
C ARG A 11 -11.85 -8.65 -18.14
N ARG A 12 -11.69 -8.42 -16.83
CA ARG A 12 -12.53 -9.01 -15.76
C ARG A 12 -13.85 -8.27 -15.59
N GLN A 13 -13.81 -6.94 -15.66
CA GLN A 13 -14.97 -6.06 -15.52
C GLN A 13 -14.90 -5.00 -16.63
N PRO A 14 -15.58 -5.20 -17.78
CA PRO A 14 -15.43 -4.32 -18.94
C PRO A 14 -15.86 -2.86 -18.73
N SER A 15 -16.74 -2.61 -17.76
CA SER A 15 -17.26 -1.28 -17.43
C SER A 15 -17.20 -1.00 -15.94
N GLY A 16 -16.97 0.26 -15.57
CA GLY A 16 -17.03 0.70 -14.18
C GLY A 16 -18.44 0.66 -13.55
N PRO A 17 -18.58 1.22 -12.34
CA PRO A 17 -17.52 1.85 -11.58
C PRO A 17 -16.50 0.84 -11.04
N TYR A 18 -15.24 1.24 -11.01
CA TYR A 18 -14.17 0.42 -10.46
C TYR A 18 -13.94 0.71 -8.97
N HIS A 19 -13.59 -0.35 -8.25
CA HIS A 19 -13.17 -0.30 -6.85
C HIS A 19 -11.75 -0.87 -6.79
N LEU A 20 -10.80 -0.02 -6.41
CA LEU A 20 -9.37 -0.36 -6.45
C LEU A 20 -8.79 -0.30 -5.05
N GLY A 21 -7.73 -1.05 -4.83
CA GLY A 21 -7.00 -0.96 -3.58
C GLY A 21 -5.71 -1.75 -3.62
N GLY A 22 -4.87 -1.48 -2.63
CA GLY A 22 -3.61 -2.20 -2.50
C GLY A 22 -2.88 -1.89 -1.21
N TRP A 23 -2.05 -2.85 -0.84
CA TRP A 23 -1.18 -2.79 0.32
C TRP A 23 0.24 -2.46 -0.09
N SER A 24 0.94 -1.62 0.69
CA SER A 24 2.35 -1.28 0.44
C SER A 24 2.55 -0.69 -0.97
N ALA A 25 3.49 -1.21 -1.75
CA ALA A 25 3.66 -0.89 -3.18
C ALA A 25 2.33 -0.96 -3.98
N GLY A 26 1.46 -1.89 -3.61
CA GLY A 26 0.14 -2.07 -4.23
C GLY A 26 -0.76 -0.85 -4.11
N GLY A 27 -0.68 -0.08 -3.02
CA GLY A 27 -1.45 1.16 -2.87
C GLY A 27 -1.04 2.23 -3.90
N ALA A 28 0.26 2.35 -4.15
CA ALA A 28 0.80 3.21 -5.19
C ALA A 28 0.37 2.77 -6.60
N PHE A 29 0.43 1.46 -6.88
CA PHE A 29 -0.07 0.92 -8.14
C PHE A 29 -1.59 1.12 -8.29
N ALA A 30 -2.36 0.92 -7.24
CA ALA A 30 -3.81 1.13 -7.26
C ALA A 30 -4.15 2.59 -7.58
N PHE A 31 -3.44 3.57 -7.02
CA PHE A 31 -3.59 4.97 -7.38
C PHE A 31 -3.21 5.26 -8.84
N ALA A 32 -2.09 4.70 -9.31
CA ALA A 32 -1.65 4.89 -10.69
C ALA A 32 -2.65 4.29 -11.71
N VAL A 33 -3.22 3.14 -11.40
CA VAL A 33 -4.29 2.49 -12.16
C VAL A 33 -5.57 3.32 -12.11
N ALA A 34 -5.99 3.79 -10.92
CA ALA A 34 -7.16 4.64 -10.78
C ALA A 34 -7.04 5.91 -11.62
N SER A 35 -5.89 6.59 -11.53
CA SER A 35 -5.59 7.78 -12.32
C SER A 35 -5.69 7.51 -13.82
N HIS A 36 -5.11 6.40 -14.29
CA HIS A 36 -5.18 6.02 -15.70
C HIS A 36 -6.61 5.76 -16.16
N LEU A 37 -7.37 4.95 -15.41
CA LEU A 37 -8.76 4.63 -15.77
C LEU A 37 -9.64 5.88 -15.83
N ILE A 38 -9.51 6.78 -14.84
CA ILE A 38 -10.25 8.05 -14.81
C ILE A 38 -9.90 8.94 -15.99
N GLN A 39 -8.61 9.07 -16.32
CA GLN A 39 -8.16 9.85 -17.48
C GLN A 39 -8.66 9.27 -18.82
N THR A 40 -8.91 7.96 -18.88
CA THR A 40 -9.53 7.29 -20.05
C THR A 40 -11.05 7.31 -20.04
N GLY A 41 -11.68 8.02 -19.11
CA GLY A 41 -13.14 8.22 -19.07
C GLY A 41 -13.91 7.17 -18.27
N ALA A 42 -13.23 6.27 -17.56
CA ALA A 42 -13.90 5.34 -16.66
C ALA A 42 -14.15 5.95 -15.28
N GLU A 43 -15.21 5.48 -14.61
CA GLU A 43 -15.47 5.87 -13.23
C GLU A 43 -14.75 4.95 -12.23
N VAL A 44 -14.11 5.54 -11.22
CA VAL A 44 -13.56 4.83 -10.06
C VAL A 44 -14.23 5.38 -8.81
N TYR A 45 -14.93 4.54 -8.06
CA TYR A 45 -15.73 4.98 -6.91
C TYR A 45 -14.99 4.91 -5.59
N SER A 46 -14.08 3.95 -5.44
CA SER A 46 -13.30 3.81 -4.21
C SER A 46 -11.85 3.45 -4.48
N LEU A 47 -10.97 3.98 -3.63
CA LEU A 47 -9.57 3.63 -3.55
C LEU A 47 -9.21 3.25 -2.10
N ILE A 48 -8.81 1.99 -1.88
CA ILE A 48 -8.43 1.49 -0.56
C ILE A 48 -6.90 1.39 -0.46
N ILE A 49 -6.32 2.15 0.46
CA ILE A 49 -4.88 2.23 0.71
C ILE A 49 -4.58 1.52 2.02
N ILE A 50 -3.79 0.46 1.97
CA ILE A 50 -3.40 -0.30 3.16
C ILE A 50 -1.91 -0.04 3.41
N ASP A 51 -1.62 0.67 4.49
CA ASP A 51 -0.28 1.02 4.98
C ASP A 51 0.72 1.35 3.86
N SER A 52 0.34 2.32 3.04
CA SER A 52 1.08 2.72 1.85
C SER A 52 1.20 4.25 1.82
N PRO A 53 2.41 4.81 1.93
CA PRO A 53 2.61 6.24 1.78
C PRO A 53 2.32 6.67 0.33
N VAL A 54 2.07 7.95 0.13
CA VAL A 54 1.95 8.49 -1.23
C VAL A 54 3.19 8.17 -2.09
N PRO A 55 3.03 7.89 -3.40
CA PRO A 55 4.14 7.55 -4.28
C PRO A 55 5.09 8.75 -4.43
N ARG A 56 6.15 8.76 -3.63
CA ARG A 56 7.25 9.74 -3.65
C ARG A 56 8.56 8.97 -3.81
N LYS A 57 9.65 9.69 -4.09
CA LYS A 57 11.01 9.13 -4.02
C LYS A 57 11.34 8.78 -2.56
N LEU A 58 10.84 7.66 -2.09
CA LEU A 58 11.26 7.03 -0.84
C LEU A 58 12.60 6.33 -1.11
N GLY A 59 13.49 6.38 -0.12
CA GLY A 59 14.71 5.58 -0.16
C GLY A 59 14.35 4.10 -0.24
N THR A 60 15.06 3.32 -1.06
CA THR A 60 14.87 1.88 -1.11
C THR A 60 15.41 1.25 0.17
N LEU A 61 14.68 0.26 0.69
CA LEU A 61 15.19 -0.58 1.77
C LEU A 61 16.17 -1.62 1.20
N PRO A 62 17.33 -1.86 1.86
CA PRO A 62 18.31 -2.84 1.43
C PRO A 62 17.80 -4.27 1.60
N SER A 63 18.41 -5.24 0.91
CA SER A 63 18.02 -6.66 1.01
C SER A 63 18.05 -7.17 2.45
N GLY A 64 19.02 -6.73 3.24
CA GLY A 64 19.17 -7.11 4.65
C GLY A 64 17.93 -6.82 5.49
N PHE A 65 17.17 -5.76 5.18
CA PHE A 65 15.88 -5.49 5.83
C PHE A 65 14.87 -6.60 5.55
N TYR A 66 14.71 -6.98 4.29
CA TYR A 66 13.76 -8.03 3.89
C TYR A 66 14.22 -9.39 4.40
N GLU A 67 15.52 -9.68 4.42
CA GLU A 67 16.07 -10.89 5.01
C GLU A 67 15.79 -10.97 6.52
N TYR A 68 15.90 -9.85 7.23
CA TYR A 68 15.51 -9.74 8.63
C TYR A 68 14.02 -10.05 8.83
N CYS A 69 13.14 -9.46 8.01
CA CYS A 69 11.70 -9.76 8.03
C CYS A 69 11.42 -11.24 7.78
N GLY A 70 12.13 -11.84 6.82
CA GLY A 70 12.03 -13.26 6.49
C GLY A 70 12.42 -14.17 7.66
N ARG A 71 13.53 -13.87 8.35
CA ARG A 71 13.96 -14.61 9.56
C ARG A 71 12.95 -14.54 10.70
N ARG A 72 12.15 -13.47 10.77
CA ARG A 72 11.06 -13.32 11.75
C ARG A 72 9.74 -13.92 11.31
N GLY A 73 9.68 -14.56 10.14
CA GLY A 73 8.46 -15.18 9.61
C GLY A 73 7.40 -14.19 9.13
N LEU A 74 7.75 -12.92 8.89
CA LEU A 74 6.77 -11.86 8.60
C LEU A 74 6.16 -11.96 7.19
N PHE A 75 6.73 -12.75 6.29
CA PHE A 75 6.19 -12.94 4.94
C PHE A 75 5.12 -14.03 4.84
N GLY A 76 4.84 -14.75 5.94
CA GLY A 76 3.96 -15.90 5.93
C GLY A 76 4.58 -17.13 5.25
N GLY A 77 4.14 -18.32 5.68
CA GLY A 77 4.69 -19.61 5.24
C GLY A 77 6.01 -19.99 5.91
N ASP A 78 6.34 -21.29 5.87
CA ASP A 78 7.50 -21.84 6.60
C ASP A 78 8.84 -21.44 5.97
N VAL A 79 8.90 -21.31 4.64
CA VAL A 79 10.12 -20.93 3.90
C VAL A 79 9.73 -20.00 2.74
N PRO A 80 10.16 -18.72 2.74
CA PRO A 80 9.88 -17.82 1.63
C PRO A 80 10.60 -18.29 0.35
N PRO A 81 9.97 -18.19 -0.84
CA PRO A 81 10.62 -18.58 -2.08
C PRO A 81 11.83 -17.69 -2.35
N ALA A 82 12.88 -18.25 -2.97
CA ALA A 82 14.12 -17.53 -3.27
C ALA A 82 13.90 -16.28 -4.15
N SER A 83 12.79 -16.21 -4.88
CA SER A 83 12.39 -15.07 -5.71
C SER A 83 11.74 -13.92 -4.94
N LEU A 84 11.35 -14.11 -3.67
CA LEU A 84 10.54 -13.13 -2.95
C LEU A 84 11.26 -11.80 -2.72
N ILE A 85 12.46 -11.84 -2.15
CA ILE A 85 13.26 -10.63 -1.90
C ILE A 85 13.67 -9.96 -3.22
N PRO A 86 14.18 -10.68 -4.23
CA PRO A 86 14.39 -10.11 -5.57
C PRO A 86 13.13 -9.44 -6.14
N HIS A 87 11.95 -10.02 -5.94
CA HIS A 87 10.70 -9.44 -6.41
C HIS A 87 10.38 -8.10 -5.71
N PHE A 88 10.55 -8.00 -4.38
CA PHE A 88 10.38 -6.73 -3.66
C PHE A 88 11.33 -5.65 -4.20
N LEU A 89 12.61 -5.98 -4.34
CA LEU A 89 13.62 -5.04 -4.83
C LEU A 89 13.28 -4.54 -6.25
N ARG A 90 12.96 -5.46 -7.18
CA ARG A 90 12.57 -5.09 -8.55
C ARG A 90 11.28 -4.27 -8.61
N THR A 91 10.32 -4.54 -7.72
CA THR A 91 9.08 -3.77 -7.64
C THR A 91 9.35 -2.33 -7.23
N MET A 92 10.18 -2.12 -6.20
CA MET A 92 10.61 -0.79 -5.77
C MET A 92 11.39 -0.07 -6.87
N GLU A 93 12.34 -0.75 -7.52
CA GLU A 93 13.10 -0.20 -8.66
C GLU A 93 12.18 0.28 -9.78
N THR A 94 11.12 -0.48 -10.10
CA THR A 94 10.15 -0.10 -11.14
C THR A 94 9.34 1.14 -10.75
N MET A 95 9.16 1.40 -9.46
CA MET A 95 8.46 2.56 -8.95
C MET A 95 9.35 3.81 -8.82
N LEU A 96 10.68 3.68 -8.79
CA LEU A 96 11.61 4.82 -8.64
C LEU A 96 11.37 5.98 -9.63
N PRO A 97 11.10 5.76 -10.93
CA PRO A 97 10.85 6.87 -11.85
C PRO A 97 9.43 7.43 -11.75
N TYR A 98 8.51 6.77 -11.03
CA TYR A 98 7.13 7.19 -10.96
C TYR A 98 6.98 8.41 -10.03
N GLN A 99 6.39 9.48 -10.57
CA GLN A 99 6.02 10.67 -9.82
C GLN A 99 4.52 10.82 -9.87
N ALA A 100 3.84 10.59 -8.74
CA ALA A 100 2.41 10.83 -8.64
C ALA A 100 2.12 12.33 -8.77
N VAL A 101 1.09 12.65 -9.55
CA VAL A 101 0.56 14.01 -9.71
C VAL A 101 -0.88 14.04 -9.20
N PRO A 102 -1.37 15.21 -8.73
CA PRO A 102 -2.76 15.34 -8.32
C PRO A 102 -3.74 14.92 -9.42
N LEU A 103 -4.74 14.14 -9.04
CA LEU A 103 -5.79 13.67 -9.93
C LEU A 103 -6.69 14.85 -10.32
N GLN A 104 -6.71 15.16 -11.62
CA GLN A 104 -7.59 16.17 -12.19
C GLN A 104 -8.81 15.47 -12.79
N ALA A 105 -9.92 15.46 -12.05
CA ALA A 105 -11.16 14.84 -12.48
C ALA A 105 -12.36 15.58 -11.90
N ALA A 106 -13.50 15.57 -12.60
CA ALA A 106 -14.75 16.14 -12.09
C ALA A 106 -15.27 15.42 -10.83
N ARG A 107 -14.91 14.13 -10.71
CA ARG A 107 -15.19 13.30 -9.55
C ARG A 107 -13.94 12.51 -9.18
N VAL A 108 -13.59 12.53 -7.91
CA VAL A 108 -12.53 11.72 -7.30
C VAL A 108 -13.15 10.57 -6.50
N PRO A 109 -12.44 9.43 -6.33
CA PRO A 109 -12.95 8.31 -5.54
C PRO A 109 -13.02 8.65 -4.05
N ASN A 110 -13.90 7.95 -3.32
CA ASN A 110 -13.84 7.89 -1.86
C ASN A 110 -12.61 7.07 -1.45
N VAL A 111 -11.85 7.54 -0.46
CA VAL A 111 -10.57 6.95 -0.09
C VAL A 111 -10.66 6.33 1.29
N GLY A 112 -10.41 5.02 1.38
CA GLY A 112 -10.20 4.33 2.65
C GLY A 112 -8.70 4.18 2.90
N ILE A 113 -8.21 4.56 4.08
CA ILE A 113 -6.81 4.39 4.46
C ILE A 113 -6.72 3.61 5.77
N ILE A 114 -5.89 2.57 5.79
CA ILE A 114 -5.67 1.74 6.96
C ILE A 114 -4.17 1.80 7.31
N TRP A 115 -3.83 2.34 8.47
CA TRP A 115 -2.45 2.51 8.92
C TRP A 115 -2.03 1.46 9.96
N ALA A 116 -0.81 0.93 9.84
CA ALA A 116 -0.17 0.20 10.92
C ALA A 116 0.27 1.17 12.04
N CYS A 117 0.18 0.73 13.30
CA CYS A 117 0.59 1.55 14.45
C CYS A 117 2.00 1.22 14.95
N GLU A 118 2.51 0.04 14.64
CA GLU A 118 3.83 -0.42 15.04
C GLU A 118 4.78 -0.46 13.82
N THR A 119 6.08 -0.48 14.10
CA THR A 119 7.10 -0.74 13.08
C THR A 119 7.57 -2.17 13.18
N VAL A 120 8.14 -2.68 12.09
CA VAL A 120 8.75 -4.03 12.08
C VAL A 120 9.89 -4.13 13.09
N MET A 121 10.53 -3.01 13.41
CA MET A 121 11.63 -2.91 14.36
C MET A 121 11.53 -1.58 15.09
N ASP A 122 11.86 -1.57 16.38
CA ASP A 122 12.15 -0.32 17.06
C ASP A 122 13.45 0.25 16.49
N ALA A 123 13.45 1.55 16.24
CA ALA A 123 14.55 2.20 15.55
C ALA A 123 15.88 2.01 16.29
N ASP A 124 15.83 1.92 17.62
CA ASP A 124 17.00 1.82 18.50
C ASP A 124 17.59 0.39 18.57
N ASP A 125 16.79 -0.62 18.25
CA ASP A 125 17.18 -2.04 18.27
C ASP A 125 17.40 -2.62 16.85
N ALA A 126 17.35 -1.78 15.82
CA ALA A 126 17.54 -2.22 14.46
C ALA A 126 19.01 -2.63 14.22
N PRO A 127 19.29 -3.87 13.75
CA PRO A 127 20.64 -4.24 13.33
C PRO A 127 21.18 -3.29 12.25
N ASP A 128 22.50 -3.23 12.07
CA ASP A 128 23.07 -2.52 10.92
C ASP A 128 22.65 -3.22 9.62
N LEU A 129 21.59 -2.69 9.01
CA LEU A 129 21.01 -3.19 7.78
C LEU A 129 21.65 -2.55 6.54
N GLY A 130 22.70 -1.73 6.68
CA GLY A 130 23.30 -1.00 5.57
C GLY A 130 22.39 0.11 5.02
N LEU A 131 21.57 0.72 5.88
CA LEU A 131 20.66 1.81 5.52
C LEU A 131 21.45 3.08 5.18
N LYS A 132 21.74 3.29 3.88
CA LYS A 132 22.48 4.48 3.40
C LYS A 132 21.70 5.80 3.49
N MET A 133 20.37 5.76 3.63
CA MET A 133 19.49 6.94 3.55
C MET A 133 18.90 7.39 4.90
N GLY A 134 19.47 6.94 6.03
CA GLY A 134 18.86 7.18 7.34
C GLY A 134 17.59 6.37 7.56
N ARG A 135 16.96 6.53 8.74
CA ARG A 135 15.77 5.76 9.16
C ARG A 135 14.44 6.42 8.75
N ASP A 136 14.46 7.41 7.86
CA ASP A 136 13.26 8.15 7.43
C ASP A 136 12.48 7.36 6.36
N HIS A 137 11.94 6.22 6.77
CA HIS A 137 11.14 5.32 5.95
C HIS A 137 9.92 4.88 6.76
N PHE A 138 8.74 4.82 6.13
CA PHE A 138 7.47 4.58 6.83
C PHE A 138 7.42 3.24 7.60
N MET A 139 8.18 2.23 7.16
CA MET A 139 8.30 0.93 7.85
C MET A 139 9.32 0.90 9.00
N LEU A 140 10.17 1.93 9.12
CA LEU A 140 11.24 2.02 10.12
C LEU A 140 10.94 3.05 11.21
N LYS A 141 10.18 4.10 10.86
CA LYS A 141 9.81 5.17 11.78
C LYS A 141 8.36 4.99 12.21
N ARG A 142 8.15 4.87 13.53
CA ARG A 142 6.81 4.72 14.10
C ARG A 142 5.95 5.92 13.75
N ARG A 143 4.81 5.63 13.12
CA ARG A 143 3.81 6.62 12.73
C ARG A 143 3.22 7.29 13.98
N GLN A 144 3.24 8.62 13.99
CA GLN A 144 2.61 9.45 15.02
C GLN A 144 1.31 10.08 14.51
N GLU A 145 1.25 10.37 13.21
CA GLU A 145 0.13 10.99 12.54
C GLU A 145 -0.63 9.99 11.68
N PHE A 146 -1.95 9.94 11.86
CA PHE A 146 -2.82 8.96 11.20
C PHE A 146 -3.89 9.64 10.34
N GLY A 147 -3.57 10.85 9.85
CA GLY A 147 -4.37 11.54 8.84
C GLY A 147 -4.15 10.96 7.43
N PRO A 148 -4.60 11.66 6.38
CA PRO A 148 -4.39 11.25 4.99
C PRO A 148 -2.93 11.31 4.51
N ASP A 149 -2.02 11.93 5.26
CA ASP A 149 -0.55 11.84 5.08
C ASP A 149 -0.05 12.10 3.64
N GLY A 150 -0.59 13.14 3.02
CA GLY A 150 -0.26 13.57 1.67
C GLY A 150 -1.19 13.02 0.59
N TRP A 151 -2.02 12.01 0.86
CA TRP A 151 -3.01 11.50 -0.09
C TRP A 151 -4.05 12.55 -0.45
N GLU A 152 -4.37 13.46 0.47
CA GLU A 152 -5.26 14.61 0.25
C GLU A 152 -4.73 15.58 -0.82
N LYS A 153 -3.41 15.61 -1.04
CA LYS A 153 -2.78 16.43 -2.09
C LYS A 153 -2.89 15.78 -3.46
N LEU A 154 -2.90 14.45 -3.51
CA LEU A 154 -3.06 13.70 -4.75
C LEU A 154 -4.53 13.55 -5.16
N LEU A 155 -5.45 13.62 -4.20
CA LEU A 155 -6.88 13.43 -4.40
C LEU A 155 -7.64 14.63 -3.80
N PRO A 156 -7.49 15.83 -4.38
CA PRO A 156 -8.15 17.02 -3.84
C PRO A 156 -9.67 16.87 -3.91
N GLY A 157 -10.35 17.10 -2.78
CA GLY A 157 -11.80 16.99 -2.66
C GLY A 157 -12.32 15.56 -2.46
N ALA A 158 -11.44 14.57 -2.22
CA ALA A 158 -11.87 13.24 -1.86
C ALA A 158 -12.31 13.16 -0.40
N GLU A 159 -13.32 12.33 -0.13
CA GLU A 159 -13.71 11.93 1.22
C GLU A 159 -12.76 10.84 1.73
N PHE A 160 -12.26 11.01 2.95
CA PHE A 160 -11.30 10.09 3.57
C PHE A 160 -11.90 9.36 4.76
N THR A 161 -11.92 8.04 4.69
CA THR A 161 -12.20 7.15 5.84
C THR A 161 -10.89 6.59 6.35
N LEU A 162 -10.57 6.84 7.62
CA LEU A 162 -9.27 6.51 8.21
C LEU A 162 -9.45 5.43 9.29
N ALA A 163 -8.64 4.39 9.22
CA ALA A 163 -8.57 3.34 10.23
C ALA A 163 -7.12 3.05 10.64
N LYS A 164 -6.97 2.45 11.82
CA LYS A 164 -5.67 2.09 12.39
C LYS A 164 -5.70 0.66 12.87
N VAL A 165 -4.58 -0.05 12.75
CA VAL A 165 -4.41 -1.38 13.32
C VAL A 165 -3.41 -1.29 14.48
N VAL A 166 -3.97 -1.13 15.69
CA VAL A 166 -3.18 -1.02 16.93
C VAL A 166 -2.49 -2.34 17.24
N GLY A 167 -1.22 -2.29 17.65
CA GLY A 167 -0.44 -3.48 17.98
C GLY A 167 -0.02 -4.32 16.76
N ALA A 168 -0.10 -3.76 15.55
CA ALA A 168 0.36 -4.41 14.33
C ALA A 168 1.31 -3.51 13.54
N ASP A 169 2.31 -4.15 12.94
CA ASP A 169 3.23 -3.57 11.96
C ASP A 169 2.73 -3.78 10.52
N HIS A 170 3.50 -3.27 9.56
CA HIS A 170 3.22 -3.33 8.12
C HIS A 170 2.82 -4.73 7.63
N PHE A 171 3.46 -5.79 8.14
CA PHE A 171 3.20 -7.18 7.74
C PHE A 171 2.15 -7.82 8.62
N THR A 172 2.26 -7.70 9.95
CA THR A 172 1.35 -8.38 10.87
C THR A 172 -0.07 -7.87 10.77
N MET A 173 -0.30 -6.62 10.33
CA MET A 173 -1.64 -6.06 10.13
C MET A 173 -2.49 -6.85 9.12
N MET A 174 -1.86 -7.53 8.15
CA MET A 174 -2.56 -8.32 7.13
C MET A 174 -3.09 -9.64 7.68
N VAL A 175 -2.64 -10.04 8.86
CA VAL A 175 -3.04 -11.28 9.54
C VAL A 175 -3.90 -10.97 10.77
N SER A 176 -3.55 -9.93 11.53
CA SER A 176 -4.20 -9.60 12.80
C SER A 176 -5.50 -8.81 12.63
N CYS A 177 -5.70 -8.11 11.51
CA CYS A 177 -6.91 -7.32 11.26
C CYS A 177 -7.97 -8.17 10.55
N PRO A 178 -9.14 -8.48 11.16
CA PRO A 178 -10.19 -9.29 10.54
C PRO A 178 -10.73 -8.69 9.23
N ALA A 179 -10.76 -7.35 9.13
CA ALA A 179 -11.18 -6.65 7.92
C ALA A 179 -10.17 -6.76 6.76
N LEU A 180 -8.92 -7.12 7.05
CA LEU A 180 -7.86 -7.36 6.07
C LEU A 180 -7.53 -8.84 5.88
N SER A 181 -7.98 -9.69 6.80
CA SER A 181 -7.79 -11.14 6.74
C SER A 181 -8.67 -11.71 5.63
N PHE A 182 -8.08 -11.96 4.46
CA PHE A 182 -8.72 -12.65 3.35
C PHE A 182 -8.90 -14.15 3.66
N SER A 183 -9.90 -14.49 4.48
CA SER A 183 -10.35 -15.87 4.66
C SER A 183 -11.07 -16.37 3.40
N LYS A 184 -10.77 -17.60 2.97
CA LYS A 184 -11.41 -18.28 1.82
C LYS A 184 -12.91 -18.56 1.98
N LYS A 185 -13.58 -18.05 3.02
CA LYS A 185 -15.02 -18.20 3.22
C LYS A 185 -15.70 -16.88 3.55
N GLY A 186 -16.45 -16.37 2.58
CA GLY A 186 -17.70 -15.62 2.82
C GLY A 186 -17.61 -14.09 2.76
N ASN A 187 -18.31 -13.52 1.78
CA ASN A 187 -19.01 -12.23 1.75
C ASN A 187 -18.84 -11.26 2.95
N GLY A 188 -17.63 -10.74 3.17
CA GLY A 188 -17.39 -9.62 4.07
C GLY A 188 -17.46 -8.30 3.32
N VAL A 189 -18.66 -7.74 3.18
CA VAL A 189 -18.82 -6.32 2.83
C VAL A 189 -18.27 -5.50 4.01
N LEU A 190 -17.32 -4.62 3.72
CA LEU A 190 -16.85 -3.57 4.64
C LEU A 190 -18.08 -2.83 5.18
N THR A 191 -18.43 -3.08 6.44
CA THR A 191 -19.50 -2.37 7.15
C THR A 191 -18.87 -1.40 8.14
N ASP A 192 -19.47 -0.20 8.14
CA ASP A 192 -19.04 1.03 8.80
C ASP A 192 -18.59 0.86 10.26
N TYR A 193 -17.52 1.57 10.63
CA TYR A 193 -17.33 2.05 11.99
C TYR A 193 -17.74 3.53 12.03
N ARG A 194 -18.87 3.80 12.68
CA ARG A 194 -19.29 5.14 13.13
C ARG A 194 -18.49 5.55 14.36
#